data_AF-A0A7W0IZY8-F1
#
_entry.id   AF-A0A7W0IZY8-F1
#
_cell.length_a   1.000
_cell.length_b   1.000
_cell.length_c   1.000
_cell.angle_alpha   90.00
_cell.angle_beta   90.00
_cell.angle_gamma   90.00
#
_symmetry.space_group_name_H-M   'P 1'
#
loop_
_entity.id
_entity.type
_entity.pdbx_description
1 polymer ?
#
loop_
_entity_poly.entity_id
_entity_poly.type
_entity_poly.pdbx_seq_one_letter_code
_entity_poly.pdbx_strand_id
1 'polypeptide(L)' 'GRLSRRALALISGAAAFIYAVSDEMHQLYVLNRHGSAADVAVDLLGIVIVCWLISYRDFFPHDGGITRGGKAK' A
#
# COMPACT_ATOMS: atom_id res chain seq x y z
N GLY A 1 16.71 10.18 9.53
CA GLY A 1 16.59 10.34 8.07
C GLY A 1 15.13 10.17 7.68
N ARG A 2 14.57 11.06 6.84
CA ARG A 2 13.20 10.90 6.32
C ARG A 2 13.25 9.90 5.16
N LEU A 3 12.67 8.71 5.35
CA LEU A 3 12.40 7.79 4.25
C LEU A 3 11.36 8.44 3.32
N SER A 4 11.57 8.34 2.00
CA SER A 4 10.62 8.89 1.04
C SER A 4 9.28 8.16 1.16
N ARG A 5 8.16 8.84 0.87
CA ARG A 5 6.82 8.24 0.91
C ARG A 5 6.74 6.96 0.08
N ARG A 6 7.48 6.92 -1.03
CA ARG A 6 7.63 5.75 -1.92
C ARG A 6 8.37 4.60 -1.25
N ALA A 7 9.49 4.88 -0.58
CA ALA A 7 10.21 3.86 0.16
C ALA A 7 9.34 3.27 1.28
N LEU A 8 8.56 4.12 1.97
CA LEU A 8 7.63 3.67 2.99
C LEU A 8 6.53 2.77 2.41
N ALA A 9 5.96 3.15 1.26
CA ALA A 9 4.95 2.37 0.55
C ALA A 9 5.49 1.00 0.12
N LEU A 10 6.69 0.94 -0.45
CA LEU A 10 7.33 -0.30 -0.87
C LEU A 10 7.62 -1.22 0.32
N ILE A 11 8.14 -0.68 1.42
CA ILE A 11 8.42 -1.46 2.64
C ILE A 11 7.10 -1.99 3.23
N SER A 12 6.05 -1.16 3.31
CA SER A 12 4.74 -1.60 3.80
C SER A 12 4.08 -2.65 2.90
N GLY A 13 4.20 -2.52 1.58
CA GLY A 13 3.68 -3.49 0.63
C GLY A 13 4.41 -4.82 0.70
N ALA A 14 5.74 -4.81 0.82
CA ALA A 14 6.53 -6.01 1.00
C ALA A 14 6.18 -6.73 2.32
N ALA A 15 6.01 -5.98 3.41
CA ALA A 15 5.60 -6.55 4.69
C ALA A 15 4.19 -7.15 4.64
N ALA A 16 3.24 -6.46 4.00
CA ALA A 16 1.87 -6.95 3.81
C ALA A 16 1.84 -8.24 2.97
N PHE A 17 2.65 -8.32 1.91
CA PHE A 17 2.75 -9.53 1.10
C PHE A 17 3.28 -10.74 1.88
N ILE A 18 4.36 -10.55 2.65
CA ILE A 18 4.91 -11.61 3.51
C ILE A 18 3.88 -12.05 4.55
N TYR A 19 3.11 -11.10 5.10
CA TYR A 19 2.04 -11.40 6.05
C TYR A 19 0.90 -12.20 5.42
N ALA A 20 0.44 -11.82 4.22
CA ALA A 20 -0.60 -12.56 3.49
C ALA A 20 -0.18 -14.02 3.18
N VAL A 21 1.07 -14.22 2.73
CA VAL A 21 1.60 -15.58 2.52
C VAL A 21 1.66 -16.37 3.84
N SER A 22 2.03 -15.70 4.93
CA SER A 22 2.11 -16.32 6.25
C SER A 22 0.73 -16.70 6.80
N ASP A 23 -0.30 -15.89 6.56
CA ASP A 23 -1.67 -16.17 6.99
C ASP A 23 -2.25 -17.39 6.26
N GLU A 24 -2.06 -17.49 4.94
CA GLU A 24 -2.50 -18.64 4.16
C GLU A 24 -1.74 -19.93 4.51
N MET A 25 -0.43 -19.82 4.78
CA MET A 25 0.34 -20.95 5.32
C MET A 25 -0.20 -21.38 6.70
N HIS A 26 -0.59 -20.44 7.55
CA HIS A 26 -1.19 -20.75 8.86
C HIS A 26 -2.56 -21.43 8.71
N GLN A 27 -3.37 -21.01 7.73
CA GLN A 27 -4.66 -21.63 7.44
C GLN A 27 -4.54 -23.09 7.01
N LEU A 28 -3.43 -23.51 6.38
CA LEU A 28 -3.17 -24.93 6.06
C LEU A 28 -3.02 -25.84 7.29
N TYR A 29 -2.63 -25.29 8.46
CA TYR A 29 -2.50 -26.05 9.70
C TYR A 29 -3.80 -26.09 10.52
N VAL A 30 -4.81 -25.30 10.15
CA VAL A 30 -6.12 -25.29 10.81
C VAL A 30 -7.04 -26.27 10.12
N LEU A 31 -7.34 -27.40 10.77
CA LEU A 31 -8.36 -28.34 10.28
C LEU A 31 -9.68 -27.58 10.05
N ASN A 32 -10.30 -27.77 8.88
CA ASN A 32 -11.56 -27.17 8.44
C ASN A 32 -11.48 -25.80 7.74
N ARG A 33 -10.28 -25.30 7.41
CA ARG A 33 -10.08 -24.19 6.46
C ARG A 33 -9.22 -24.68 5.29
N HIS A 34 -9.66 -24.37 4.07
CA HIS A 34 -8.81 -24.52 2.88
C HIS A 34 -8.12 -23.19 2.64
N GLY A 35 -6.81 -23.13 2.90
CA GLY A 35 -6.00 -22.02 2.41
C GLY A 35 -6.10 -21.96 0.88
N SER A 36 -6.46 -20.81 0.35
CA SER A 36 -6.68 -20.60 -1.08
C SER A 36 -5.62 -19.65 -1.62
N ALA A 37 -4.87 -20.09 -2.62
CA ALA A 37 -3.94 -19.22 -3.35
C ALA A 37 -4.66 -18.01 -4.00
N ALA A 38 -5.99 -18.05 -4.11
CA ALA A 38 -6.80 -16.91 -4.55
C ALA A 38 -6.80 -15.76 -3.54
N ASP A 39 -6.76 -16.03 -2.23
CA ASP A 39 -6.80 -15.00 -1.20
C ASP A 39 -5.46 -14.23 -1.14
N VAL A 40 -4.32 -14.92 -1.29
CA VAL A 40 -3.01 -14.28 -1.51
C VAL A 40 -3.03 -13.37 -2.74
N ALA A 41 -3.69 -13.80 -3.82
CA ALA A 41 -3.78 -13.03 -5.06
C ALA A 41 -4.63 -11.76 -4.89
N VAL A 42 -5.70 -11.81 -4.09
CA VAL A 42 -6.53 -10.65 -3.74
C VAL A 42 -5.73 -9.65 -2.90
N ASP A 43 -4.96 -10.11 -1.92
CA ASP A 43 -4.08 -9.26 -1.11
C ASP A 43 -2.99 -8.59 -1.96
N LEU A 44 -2.38 -9.34 -2.88
CA LEU A 44 -1.45 -8.82 -3.88
C LEU A 44 -2.08 -7.72 -4.74
N LEU A 45 -3.33 -7.92 -5.18
CA LEU A 45 -4.06 -6.94 -5.98
C LEU A 45 -4.26 -5.63 -5.21
N GLY A 46 -4.62 -5.73 -3.92
CA GLY A 46 -4.75 -4.59 -3.02
C GLY A 46 -3.44 -3.81 -2.85
N ILE A 47 -2.32 -4.50 -2.65
CA ILE A 47 -0.99 -3.89 -2.54
C ILE A 47 -0.62 -3.15 -3.83
N VAL A 48 -0.87 -3.76 -5.00
CA VAL A 48 -0.60 -3.14 -6.31
C VAL A 48 -1.45 -1.88 -6.49
N ILE A 49 -2.74 -1.91 -6.16
CA ILE A 49 -3.64 -0.76 -6.26
C ILE A 49 -3.17 0.39 -5.37
N VAL A 50 -2.79 0.12 -4.11
CA VAL A 50 -2.31 1.16 -3.18
C VAL A 50 -0.97 1.75 -3.65
N CYS A 51 -0.02 0.92 -4.09
CA CYS A 51 1.25 1.37 -4.65
C CYS A 51 1.03 2.24 -5.91
N TRP A 52 0.09 1.85 -6.76
CA TRP A 52 -0.32 2.62 -7.93
C TRP A 52 -0.91 3.96 -7.50
N LEU A 53 -1.90 3.99 -6.59
CA LEU A 53 -2.55 5.22 -6.15
C LEU A 53 -1.58 6.21 -5.48
N ILE A 54 -0.63 5.74 -4.67
CA ILE A 54 0.42 6.58 -4.09
C ILE A 54 1.32 7.17 -5.19
N SER A 55 1.67 6.37 -6.20
CA SER A 55 2.45 6.82 -7.36
C SER A 55 1.71 7.90 -8.16
N TYR A 56 0.39 7.78 -8.30
CA TYR A 56 -0.45 8.80 -8.94
C TYR A 56 -0.58 10.07 -8.10
N ARG A 57 -0.65 9.96 -6.77
CA ARG A 57 -0.71 11.13 -5.88
C ARG A 57 0.61 11.89 -5.79
N ASP A 58 1.73 11.20 -5.99
CA ASP A 58 3.03 11.86 -6.17
C ASP A 58 3.16 12.51 -7.55
N PHE A 59 2.44 12.00 -8.57
CA PHE A 59 2.45 12.52 -9.95
C PHE A 59 1.49 13.69 -10.15
N PHE A 60 0.33 13.66 -9.50
CA PHE A 60 -0.57 14.80 -9.32
C PHE A 60 -0.32 15.37 -7.93
N PRO A 61 0.71 16.20 -7.72
CA PRO A 61 0.69 17.09 -6.56
C PRO A 61 -0.64 17.82 -6.65
N HIS A 62 -1.49 17.65 -5.64
CA HIS A 62 -2.63 18.51 -5.48
C HIS A 62 -2.04 19.88 -5.20
N ASP A 63 -1.79 20.63 -6.27
CA ASP A 63 -1.57 22.06 -6.30
C ASP A 63 -2.88 22.70 -5.87
N GLY A 64 -3.24 22.45 -4.62
CA GLY A 64 -4.22 23.19 -3.88
C GLY A 64 -3.59 24.54 -3.64
N GLY A 65 -3.56 25.35 -4.69
CA GLY A 65 -3.42 26.78 -4.61
C GLY A 65 -4.56 27.32 -3.75
N ILE A 66 -4.40 27.21 -2.43
CA ILE A 66 -4.84 28.26 -1.53
C ILE A 66 -3.71 29.29 -1.60
N THR A 67 -3.84 30.17 -2.59
CA THR A 67 -3.31 31.52 -2.48
C THR A 67 -4.00 32.17 -1.27
N ARG A 68 -3.46 31.93 -0.07
CA ARG A 68 -3.65 32.88 1.04
C ARG A 68 -2.89 34.13 0.63
N GLY A 69 -3.64 35.02 -0.03
CA GLY A 69 -3.17 36.26 -0.58
C GLY A 69 -2.45 37.13 0.45
N GLY A 70 -1.64 38.04 -0.10
CA GLY A 70 -1.26 39.26 0.58
C GLY A 70 0.18 39.33 1.05
N LYS A 71 1.13 39.44 0.12
CA LYS A 71 2.20 40.44 0.29
C LYS A 71 1.55 41.81 0.06
N ALA A 72 1.05 42.44 1.11
CA ALA A 72 0.94 43.90 1.13
C ALA A 72 2.32 44.45 1.53
N LYS A 73 2.63 45.58 0.91
CA LYS A 73 3.94 46.23 0.82
C LYS A 73 4.48 46.66 2.19
#